data_AF-B2VVS8-F1
#
_entry.id   AF-B2VVS8-F1
#
_cell.length_a   1.000
_cell.length_b   1.000
_cell.length_c   1.000
_cell.angle_alpha   90.00
_cell.angle_beta   90.00
_cell.angle_gamma   90.00
#
_symmetry.space_group_name_H-M   'P 1'
#
loop_
_entity.id
_entity.type
_entity.pdbx_description
1 polymer ?
#
loop_
_entity_poly.entity_id
_entity_poly.type
_entity_poly.pdbx_seq_one_letter_code
_entity_poly.pdbx_strand_id
1 'polypeptide(L)'
;MKGIYSVALASAITGALAAPTPADNGPLAARAACSSPVTLTGNPFTGRKIYANKFYADEVNKAAAAMTDSTLAAAAKKVADVGTYFWIDTRAKIAMIEDELKNVSCDQIAAFVIYDLPGRDCAAKASNGELAVGQLDVYKTEYIDPIVAIFKKYPNTAISLIIEPDSLPNLVTNANVQACQQSASGYRDGVAYALKQLNLPNIAMYIDAGHGGWLGWDDNIKPGAKELATVYKAAGSPKQVRGISTNIAGWNAWDLSPGEFANSADGKYNKAQNEKLYIGLISPELVKNGMPGQAIVDTGRNGVTGLRAEWGDCLVDSFVWGKPGGESDGTSDSSATRYDSFCGKSDAYKPSPEAGQWNQAYFEMLVKNAKPAF
;
A
#
# COMPACT_ATOMS: atom_id res chain seq x y z
N MET A 1 -74.99 1.93 -43.52
CA MET A 1 -73.59 2.33 -43.85
C MET A 1 -72.88 2.67 -42.54
N LYS A 2 -71.76 1.98 -42.25
CA LYS A 2 -70.71 2.29 -41.25
C LYS A 2 -71.19 2.49 -39.80
N GLY A 3 -70.78 1.75 -38.78
CA GLY A 3 -69.80 0.68 -38.64
C GLY A 3 -69.94 0.12 -37.23
N ILE A 4 -69.73 -1.19 -37.10
CA ILE A 4 -69.72 -1.94 -35.85
C ILE A 4 -68.29 -1.95 -35.35
N TYR A 5 -68.01 -1.43 -34.15
CA TYR A 5 -66.85 -1.87 -33.37
C TYR A 5 -67.19 -1.89 -31.88
N SER A 6 -66.90 -3.04 -31.31
CA SER A 6 -67.25 -3.54 -29.99
C SER A 6 -66.57 -2.76 -28.86
N VAL A 7 -67.32 -2.53 -27.77
CA VAL A 7 -66.78 -2.06 -26.49
C VAL A 7 -66.07 -3.25 -25.82
N ALA A 8 -64.74 -3.23 -25.80
CA ALA A 8 -63.92 -4.10 -24.98
C ALA A 8 -63.74 -3.45 -23.60
N LEU A 9 -64.20 -4.13 -22.55
CA LEU A 9 -63.88 -3.80 -21.16
C LEU A 9 -62.36 -3.92 -20.95
N ALA A 10 -61.70 -2.80 -20.64
CA ALA A 10 -60.31 -2.80 -20.20
C ALA A 10 -60.26 -3.12 -18.69
N SER A 11 -59.89 -4.34 -18.35
CA SER A 11 -59.54 -4.73 -16.98
C SER A 11 -58.20 -4.08 -16.60
N ALA A 12 -58.22 -3.15 -15.66
CA ALA A 12 -57.03 -2.54 -15.08
C ALA A 12 -56.27 -3.59 -14.25
N ILE A 13 -55.12 -4.03 -14.75
CA ILE A 13 -54.15 -4.82 -13.98
C ILE A 13 -53.43 -3.84 -13.05
N THR A 14 -53.78 -3.88 -11.77
CA THR A 14 -53.02 -3.23 -10.70
C THR A 14 -51.75 -4.04 -10.45
N GLY A 15 -50.66 -3.65 -11.12
CA GLY A 15 -49.32 -4.11 -10.78
C GLY A 15 -48.91 -3.51 -9.44
N ALA A 16 -49.05 -4.29 -8.36
CA ALA A 16 -48.43 -3.97 -7.08
C ALA A 16 -46.90 -4.02 -7.25
N LEU A 17 -46.27 -2.85 -7.36
CA LEU A 17 -44.84 -2.70 -7.17
C LEU A 17 -44.51 -3.10 -5.72
N ALA A 18 -44.02 -4.32 -5.53
CA ALA A 18 -43.42 -4.72 -4.28
C ALA A 18 -42.16 -3.86 -4.06
N ALA A 19 -42.23 -2.93 -3.12
CA ALA A 19 -41.05 -2.23 -2.63
C ALA A 19 -40.06 -3.26 -2.05
N PRO A 20 -38.74 -3.10 -2.29
CA PRO A 20 -37.76 -3.98 -1.67
C PRO A 20 -37.88 -3.83 -0.15
N THR A 21 -38.20 -4.92 0.54
CA THR A 21 -38.12 -4.98 1.99
C THR A 21 -36.66 -4.76 2.41
N PRO A 22 -36.39 -3.96 3.45
CA PRO A 22 -35.06 -3.85 4.02
C PRO A 22 -34.55 -5.26 4.32
N ALA A 23 -33.37 -5.62 3.80
CA ALA A 23 -32.71 -6.84 4.23
C ALA A 23 -32.51 -6.73 5.74
N ASP A 24 -33.15 -7.65 6.45
CA ASP A 24 -33.06 -7.79 7.89
C ASP A 24 -31.61 -8.20 8.21
N ASN A 25 -30.78 -7.21 8.52
CA ASN A 25 -29.42 -7.45 9.02
C ASN A 25 -29.57 -7.99 10.43
N GLY A 26 -29.72 -9.31 10.53
CA GLY A 26 -29.55 -10.03 11.79
C GLY A 26 -28.27 -9.58 12.51
N PRO A 27 -28.19 -9.77 13.84
CA PRO A 27 -27.05 -9.29 14.63
C PRO A 27 -25.76 -9.77 13.99
N LEU A 28 -24.87 -8.83 13.66
CA LEU A 28 -23.52 -9.11 13.17
C LEU A 28 -22.86 -10.06 14.18
N ALA A 29 -22.89 -11.36 13.90
CA ALA A 29 -22.05 -12.31 14.60
C ALA A 29 -20.63 -11.74 14.51
N ALA A 30 -19.97 -11.56 15.66
CA ALA A 30 -18.59 -11.10 15.70
C ALA A 30 -17.81 -11.91 14.66
N ARG A 31 -17.35 -11.25 13.59
CA ARG A 31 -16.70 -11.94 12.47
C ARG A 31 -15.36 -12.42 12.99
N ALA A 32 -15.29 -13.69 13.38
CA ALA A 32 -14.11 -14.29 13.97
C ALA A 32 -13.02 -14.52 12.90
N ALA A 33 -11.78 -14.67 13.36
CA ALA A 33 -10.68 -15.21 12.55
C ALA A 33 -11.05 -16.56 11.92
N CYS A 34 -10.26 -17.04 10.96
CA CYS A 34 -10.52 -18.33 10.34
C CYS A 34 -10.59 -19.45 11.39
N SER A 35 -11.46 -20.43 11.18
CA SER A 35 -11.62 -21.56 12.11
C SER A 35 -10.42 -22.52 12.11
N SER A 36 -9.53 -22.40 11.12
CA SER A 36 -8.29 -23.17 10.97
C SER A 36 -7.12 -22.28 10.56
N PRO A 37 -5.87 -22.74 10.76
CA PRO A 37 -4.69 -22.05 10.25
C PRO A 37 -4.78 -21.76 8.75
N VAL A 38 -4.48 -20.51 8.39
CA VAL A 38 -4.46 -20.05 7.01
C VAL A 38 -3.19 -20.54 6.32
N THR A 39 -3.34 -21.02 5.10
CA THR A 39 -2.22 -21.22 4.17
C THR A 39 -2.52 -20.46 2.90
N LEU A 40 -1.71 -19.46 2.58
CA LEU A 40 -1.89 -18.63 1.39
C LEU A 40 -1.27 -19.31 0.17
N THR A 41 -2.12 -19.67 -0.79
CA THR A 41 -1.73 -20.17 -2.12
C THR A 41 -2.39 -19.29 -3.20
N GLY A 42 -1.73 -19.13 -4.35
CA GLY A 42 -2.19 -18.19 -5.37
C GLY A 42 -2.21 -16.74 -4.88
N ASN A 43 -3.15 -15.95 -5.43
CA ASN A 43 -3.36 -14.55 -5.04
C ASN A 43 -3.94 -14.48 -3.61
N PRO A 44 -3.21 -13.91 -2.64
CA PRO A 44 -3.61 -13.90 -1.23
C PRO A 44 -4.86 -13.05 -0.94
N PHE A 45 -5.22 -12.12 -1.83
CA PHE A 45 -6.38 -11.23 -1.70
C PHE A 45 -7.66 -11.81 -2.29
N THR A 46 -7.60 -12.96 -2.98
CA THR A 46 -8.81 -13.58 -3.54
C THR A 46 -9.78 -13.96 -2.41
N GLY A 47 -10.99 -13.41 -2.46
CA GLY A 47 -12.02 -13.60 -1.43
C GLY A 47 -11.75 -12.86 -0.11
N ARG A 48 -10.76 -11.95 -0.07
CA ARG A 48 -10.41 -11.17 1.12
C ARG A 48 -10.36 -9.69 0.82
N LYS A 49 -10.82 -8.87 1.77
CA LYS A 49 -10.59 -7.42 1.79
C LYS A 49 -9.45 -7.10 2.74
N ILE A 50 -8.71 -6.03 2.49
CA ILE A 50 -7.74 -5.54 3.48
C ILE A 50 -8.52 -5.09 4.72
N TYR A 51 -8.04 -5.49 5.89
CA TYR A 51 -8.58 -5.05 7.18
C TYR A 51 -8.37 -3.54 7.34
N ALA A 52 -9.43 -2.81 7.68
CA ALA A 52 -9.33 -1.42 8.09
C ALA A 52 -8.73 -1.39 9.50
N ASN A 53 -7.42 -1.12 9.57
CA ASN A 53 -6.68 -1.11 10.83
C ASN A 53 -7.22 -0.02 11.76
N LYS A 54 -7.24 -0.32 13.06
CA LYS A 54 -7.86 0.53 14.07
C LYS A 54 -7.09 1.83 14.25
N PHE A 55 -5.77 1.79 14.16
CA PHE A 55 -4.91 2.96 14.26
C PHE A 55 -5.35 4.08 13.30
N TYR A 56 -5.40 3.81 12.00
CA TYR A 56 -5.78 4.81 11.00
C TYR A 56 -7.27 5.14 11.05
N ALA A 57 -8.14 4.16 11.33
CA ALA A 57 -9.56 4.43 11.52
C ALA A 57 -9.81 5.42 12.68
N ASP A 58 -9.05 5.34 13.77
CA ASP A 58 -9.14 6.28 14.90
C ASP A 58 -8.63 7.69 14.51
N GLU A 59 -7.57 7.80 13.71
CA GLU A 59 -7.11 9.09 13.18
C GLU A 59 -8.17 9.75 12.29
N VAL A 60 -8.72 9.00 11.33
CA VAL A 60 -9.78 9.46 10.44
C VAL A 60 -11.02 9.89 11.22
N ASN A 61 -11.45 9.11 12.22
CA ASN A 61 -12.62 9.45 13.02
C ASN A 61 -12.42 10.74 13.83
N LYS A 62 -11.23 10.94 14.41
CA LYS A 62 -10.87 12.20 15.08
C LYS A 62 -10.84 13.37 14.10
N ALA A 63 -10.26 13.17 12.92
CA ALA A 63 -10.20 14.17 11.86
C ALA A 63 -11.58 14.60 11.38
N ALA A 64 -12.46 13.63 11.10
CA ALA A 64 -13.83 13.90 10.67
C ALA A 64 -14.66 14.60 11.75
N ALA A 65 -14.41 14.30 13.03
CA ALA A 65 -15.07 14.99 14.14
C ALA A 65 -14.63 16.47 14.27
N ALA A 66 -13.45 16.82 13.78
CA ALA A 66 -12.93 18.19 13.78
C ALA A 66 -13.37 19.02 12.56
N MET A 67 -13.97 18.40 11.54
CA MET A 67 -14.40 19.09 10.32
C MET A 67 -15.70 19.89 10.53
N THR A 68 -15.73 21.12 10.01
CA THR A 68 -16.94 21.98 10.05
C THR A 68 -17.90 21.73 8.90
N ASP A 69 -17.40 21.25 7.75
CA ASP A 69 -18.24 20.85 6.61
C ASP A 69 -18.81 19.46 6.86
N SER A 70 -20.12 19.38 7.13
CA SER A 70 -20.78 18.12 7.47
C SER A 70 -20.80 17.10 6.33
N THR A 71 -20.80 17.56 5.07
CA THR A 71 -20.77 16.68 3.89
C THR A 71 -19.39 16.07 3.76
N LEU A 72 -18.35 16.90 3.90
CA LEU A 72 -16.97 16.43 3.90
C LEU A 72 -16.69 15.49 5.08
N ALA A 73 -17.19 15.81 6.27
CA ALA A 73 -17.06 14.97 7.46
C ALA A 73 -17.71 13.59 7.26
N ALA A 74 -18.87 13.55 6.60
CA ALA A 74 -19.54 12.29 6.26
C ALA A 74 -18.74 11.46 5.25
N ALA A 75 -18.15 12.11 4.22
CA ALA A 75 -17.26 11.45 3.27
C ALA A 75 -15.98 10.94 3.95
N ALA A 76 -15.37 11.76 4.82
CA ALA A 76 -14.18 11.41 5.58
C ALA A 76 -14.39 10.18 6.47
N LYS A 77 -15.54 10.04 7.14
CA LYS A 77 -15.85 8.86 7.96
C LYS A 77 -15.81 7.55 7.17
N LYS A 78 -16.21 7.57 5.89
CA LYS A 78 -16.14 6.38 5.03
C LYS A 78 -14.70 5.94 4.75
N VAL A 79 -13.72 6.84 4.87
CA VAL A 79 -12.30 6.50 4.75
C VAL A 79 -11.84 5.56 5.87
N ALA A 80 -12.46 5.63 7.05
CA ALA A 80 -12.14 4.75 8.17
C ALA A 80 -12.49 3.27 7.89
N ASP A 81 -13.36 3.01 6.92
CA ASP A 81 -13.73 1.66 6.49
C ASP A 81 -12.84 1.12 5.35
N VAL A 82 -11.90 1.94 4.85
CA VAL A 82 -10.95 1.54 3.80
C VAL A 82 -9.76 0.83 4.42
N GLY A 83 -9.49 -0.40 3.96
CA GLY A 83 -8.32 -1.16 4.38
C GLY A 83 -7.01 -0.51 3.94
N THR A 84 -6.18 -0.12 4.90
CA THR A 84 -4.83 0.44 4.67
C THR A 84 -3.77 -0.43 5.35
N TYR A 85 -2.52 -0.32 4.88
CA TYR A 85 -1.39 -0.97 5.54
C TYR A 85 -1.01 -0.23 6.83
N PHE A 86 -0.81 -0.96 7.93
CA PHE A 86 -0.28 -0.42 9.18
C PHE A 86 1.26 -0.42 9.13
N TRP A 87 1.87 0.76 9.27
CA TRP A 87 3.32 0.90 9.21
C TRP A 87 3.95 0.57 10.56
N ILE A 88 4.82 -0.43 10.60
CA ILE A 88 5.65 -0.75 11.77
C ILE A 88 6.99 -0.02 11.57
N ASP A 89 6.94 1.31 11.57
CA ASP A 89 8.07 2.19 11.24
C ASP A 89 8.98 2.52 12.44
N THR A 90 8.70 1.90 13.59
CA THR A 90 9.52 1.92 14.81
C THR A 90 9.25 0.64 15.61
N ARG A 91 10.22 0.21 16.42
CA ARG A 91 10.07 -0.84 17.44
C ARG A 91 8.93 -0.56 18.42
N ALA A 92 8.64 0.72 18.71
CA ALA A 92 7.52 1.08 19.59
C ALA A 92 6.16 0.63 19.04
N LYS A 93 5.97 0.59 17.72
CA LYS A 93 4.73 0.12 17.08
C LYS A 93 4.55 -1.39 17.11
N ILE A 94 5.58 -2.18 17.46
CA ILE A 94 5.46 -3.64 17.61
C ILE A 94 4.38 -4.00 18.64
N ALA A 95 4.25 -3.20 19.71
CA ALA A 95 3.25 -3.41 20.75
C ALA A 95 1.79 -3.29 20.25
N MET A 96 1.57 -2.65 19.09
CA MET A 96 0.23 -2.45 18.51
C MET A 96 -0.20 -3.60 17.60
N ILE A 97 0.72 -4.47 17.18
CA ILE A 97 0.45 -5.51 16.18
C ILE A 97 -0.65 -6.48 16.65
N GLU A 98 -0.63 -6.90 17.91
CA GLU A 98 -1.64 -7.84 18.44
C GLU A 98 -3.06 -7.23 18.43
N ASP A 99 -3.16 -5.91 18.66
CA ASP A 99 -4.42 -5.18 18.61
C ASP A 99 -4.98 -5.08 17.18
N GLU A 100 -4.09 -4.97 16.19
CA GLU A 100 -4.46 -4.96 14.78
C GLU A 100 -4.77 -6.35 14.20
N LEU A 101 -4.36 -7.43 14.88
CA LEU A 101 -4.61 -8.81 14.43
C LEU A 101 -5.86 -9.45 15.04
N LYS A 102 -6.21 -9.11 16.29
CA LYS A 102 -7.23 -9.83 17.08
C LYS A 102 -8.65 -9.78 16.50
N ASN A 103 -8.94 -8.78 15.68
CA ASN A 103 -10.29 -8.54 15.12
C ASN A 103 -10.37 -8.80 13.61
N VAL A 104 -9.33 -9.38 13.02
CA VAL A 104 -9.31 -9.65 11.57
C VAL A 104 -10.16 -10.89 11.30
N SER A 105 -11.22 -10.72 10.51
CA SER A 105 -12.10 -11.82 10.14
C SER A 105 -11.54 -12.67 8.99
N CYS A 106 -12.08 -13.86 8.79
CA CYS A 106 -11.57 -14.78 7.76
C CYS A 106 -11.73 -14.28 6.31
N ASP A 107 -12.71 -13.40 6.06
CA ASP A 107 -12.91 -12.68 4.80
C ASP A 107 -12.02 -11.42 4.68
N GLN A 108 -11.05 -11.26 5.59
CA GLN A 108 -10.10 -10.17 5.60
C GLN A 108 -8.65 -10.65 5.62
N ILE A 109 -7.74 -9.74 5.27
CA ILE A 109 -6.30 -9.89 5.37
C ILE A 109 -5.74 -8.68 6.13
N ALA A 110 -4.98 -8.92 7.20
CA ALA A 110 -4.23 -7.86 7.86
C ALA A 110 -3.06 -7.43 6.98
N ALA A 111 -2.76 -6.14 6.96
CA ALA A 111 -1.75 -5.58 6.07
C ALA A 111 -0.78 -4.71 6.87
N PHE A 112 0.52 -5.02 6.77
CA PHE A 112 1.58 -4.32 7.50
C PHE A 112 2.74 -3.91 6.59
N VAL A 113 3.39 -2.81 6.91
CA VAL A 113 4.67 -2.42 6.31
C VAL A 113 5.78 -2.68 7.32
N ILE A 114 6.76 -3.50 6.92
CA ILE A 114 8.02 -3.66 7.63
C ILE A 114 8.94 -2.52 7.15
N TYR A 115 9.29 -1.57 8.02
CA TYR A 115 10.03 -0.38 7.61
C TYR A 115 10.91 0.20 8.73
N ASP A 116 11.99 -0.49 9.10
CA ASP A 116 12.89 0.00 10.16
C ASP A 116 14.36 -0.38 9.91
N LEU A 117 14.77 -0.53 8.65
CA LEU A 117 16.16 -0.85 8.31
C LEU A 117 17.17 0.14 8.93
N PRO A 118 18.34 -0.34 9.37
CA PRO A 118 19.42 0.53 9.80
C PRO A 118 19.92 1.44 8.67
N GLY A 119 20.04 2.73 8.95
CA GLY A 119 20.40 3.74 7.95
C GLY A 119 19.30 3.98 6.91
N ARG A 120 18.03 3.87 7.35
CA ARG A 120 16.80 4.09 6.57
C ARG A 120 16.82 5.39 5.76
N ASP A 121 16.16 5.37 4.61
CA ASP A 121 16.01 6.50 3.68
C ASP A 121 17.36 7.13 3.31
N CYS A 122 18.33 6.28 2.93
CA CYS A 122 19.73 6.68 2.72
C CYS A 122 19.95 7.78 1.67
N ALA A 123 18.97 8.06 0.80
CA ALA A 123 19.02 9.13 -0.20
C ALA A 123 18.20 10.38 0.20
N ALA A 124 17.42 10.30 1.29
CA ALA A 124 16.71 11.43 1.86
C ALA A 124 17.69 12.34 2.63
N LYS A 125 17.32 13.61 2.78
CA LYS A 125 18.08 14.55 3.62
C LYS A 125 17.86 14.34 5.10
N ALA A 126 16.73 13.74 5.47
CA ALA A 126 16.42 13.35 6.82
C ALA A 126 15.54 12.10 6.82
N SER A 127 15.78 11.21 7.77
CA SER A 127 14.97 10.02 8.03
C SER A 127 14.41 10.05 9.45
N ASN A 128 13.25 9.43 9.64
CA ASN A 128 12.69 9.11 10.95
C ASN A 128 13.22 7.76 11.50
N GLY A 129 14.12 7.07 10.80
CA GLY A 129 14.63 5.77 11.20
C GLY A 129 15.36 5.83 12.54
N GLU A 130 15.01 4.91 13.46
CA GLU A 130 15.62 4.89 14.80
C GLU A 130 16.94 4.11 14.85
N LEU A 131 17.25 3.35 13.78
CA LEU A 131 18.45 2.53 13.67
C LEU A 131 19.50 3.19 12.77
N ALA A 132 20.68 3.44 13.30
CA ALA A 132 21.83 3.94 12.55
C ALA A 132 22.51 2.83 11.73
N VAL A 133 23.26 3.22 10.68
CA VAL A 133 24.08 2.28 9.90
C VAL A 133 24.93 1.40 10.82
N GLY A 134 24.96 0.09 10.54
CA GLY A 134 25.70 -0.89 11.32
C GLY A 134 24.89 -1.55 12.45
N GLN A 135 23.69 -1.07 12.77
CA GLN A 135 22.82 -1.66 13.79
C GLN A 135 21.95 -2.83 13.27
N LEU A 136 22.49 -3.63 12.36
CA LEU A 136 21.76 -4.77 11.77
C LEU A 136 21.34 -5.80 12.82
N ASP A 137 22.15 -6.02 13.85
CA ASP A 137 21.79 -6.97 14.91
C ASP A 137 20.54 -6.49 15.68
N VAL A 138 20.42 -5.19 15.95
CA VAL A 138 19.23 -4.60 16.59
C VAL A 138 18.00 -4.79 15.71
N TYR A 139 18.11 -4.51 14.40
CA TYR A 139 17.03 -4.75 13.45
C TYR A 139 16.56 -6.21 13.44
N LYS A 140 17.49 -7.16 13.54
CA LYS A 140 17.16 -8.59 13.59
C LYS A 140 16.49 -8.96 14.91
N THR A 141 17.16 -8.71 16.04
CA THR A 141 16.78 -9.30 17.33
C THR A 141 15.73 -8.50 18.09
N GLU A 142 15.65 -7.18 17.86
CA GLU A 142 14.75 -6.28 18.59
C GLU A 142 13.60 -5.75 17.72
N TYR A 143 13.65 -5.96 16.40
CA TYR A 143 12.59 -5.54 15.49
C TYR A 143 11.95 -6.73 14.74
N ILE A 144 12.68 -7.46 13.88
CA ILE A 144 12.10 -8.58 13.12
C ILE A 144 11.69 -9.75 14.01
N ASP A 145 12.55 -10.21 14.92
CA ASP A 145 12.28 -11.40 15.73
C ASP A 145 11.03 -11.25 16.62
N PRO A 146 10.79 -10.11 17.30
CA PRO A 146 9.55 -9.86 18.02
C PRO A 146 8.30 -9.86 17.12
N ILE A 147 8.38 -9.27 15.92
CA ILE A 147 7.28 -9.28 14.95
C ILE A 147 6.93 -10.71 14.54
N VAL A 148 7.95 -11.53 14.24
CA VAL A 148 7.78 -12.96 13.90
C VAL A 148 7.17 -13.73 15.06
N ALA A 149 7.60 -13.45 16.29
CA ALA A 149 7.05 -14.08 17.49
C ALA A 149 5.55 -13.77 17.66
N ILE A 150 5.13 -12.53 17.38
CA ILE A 150 3.71 -12.15 17.37
C ILE A 150 2.97 -12.88 16.25
N PHE A 151 3.43 -12.80 15.00
CA PHE A 151 2.72 -13.42 13.87
C PHE A 151 2.53 -14.93 14.00
N LYS A 152 3.47 -15.64 14.65
CA LYS A 152 3.32 -17.07 14.97
C LYS A 152 2.14 -17.40 15.89
N LYS A 153 1.67 -16.44 16.70
CA LYS A 153 0.48 -16.60 17.56
C LYS A 153 -0.83 -16.46 16.79
N TYR A 154 -0.81 -15.95 15.56
CA TYR A 154 -1.99 -15.69 14.73
C TYR A 154 -2.02 -16.54 13.44
N PRO A 155 -1.87 -17.87 13.52
CA PRO A 155 -1.82 -18.72 12.33
C PRO A 155 -3.15 -18.71 11.55
N ASN A 156 -4.26 -18.34 12.20
CA ASN A 156 -5.61 -18.30 11.60
C ASN A 156 -5.93 -16.95 10.94
N THR A 157 -4.98 -16.02 10.91
CA THR A 157 -5.15 -14.70 10.29
C THR A 157 -4.29 -14.63 9.04
N ALA A 158 -4.88 -14.28 7.90
CA ALA A 158 -4.13 -13.96 6.69
C ALA A 158 -3.40 -12.63 6.87
N ILE A 159 -2.14 -12.55 6.44
CA ILE A 159 -1.30 -11.37 6.59
C ILE A 159 -0.61 -11.05 5.26
N SER A 160 -0.63 -9.78 4.86
CA SER A 160 0.13 -9.22 3.74
C SER A 160 1.18 -8.24 4.25
N LEU A 161 2.41 -8.36 3.75
CA LEU A 161 3.54 -7.54 4.16
C LEU A 161 4.16 -6.83 2.97
N ILE A 162 4.31 -5.50 3.09
CA ILE A 162 5.25 -4.73 2.26
C ILE A 162 6.59 -4.72 3.00
N ILE A 163 7.67 -5.02 2.29
CA ILE A 163 9.01 -5.15 2.87
C ILE A 163 9.88 -3.98 2.44
N GLU A 164 10.17 -3.12 3.42
CA GLU A 164 11.17 -2.06 3.42
C GLU A 164 11.08 -1.11 2.20
N PRO A 165 10.03 -0.27 2.13
CA PRO A 165 9.97 0.84 1.17
C PRO A 165 11.24 1.69 1.19
N ASP A 166 11.57 2.29 0.03
CA ASP A 166 12.72 3.21 -0.10
C ASP A 166 14.08 2.58 0.30
N SER A 167 14.21 1.26 0.17
CA SER A 167 15.44 0.53 0.51
C SER A 167 16.26 0.09 -0.71
N LEU A 168 16.01 -1.09 -1.26
CA LEU A 168 16.76 -1.69 -2.35
C LEU A 168 16.77 -0.85 -3.65
N PRO A 169 15.69 -0.14 -4.04
CA PRO A 169 15.74 0.77 -5.19
C PRO A 169 16.84 1.84 -5.07
N ASN A 170 17.12 2.34 -3.86
CA ASN A 170 18.21 3.30 -3.63
C ASN A 170 19.59 2.71 -3.93
N LEU A 171 19.78 1.41 -3.74
CA LEU A 171 21.07 0.76 -4.05
C LEU A 171 21.34 0.65 -5.54
N VAL A 172 20.32 0.90 -6.39
CA VAL A 172 20.44 0.86 -7.84
C VAL A 172 20.72 2.25 -8.39
N THR A 173 19.94 3.25 -7.98
CA THR A 173 20.02 4.58 -8.60
C THR A 173 20.81 5.60 -7.78
N ASN A 174 20.98 5.35 -6.48
CA ASN A 174 21.63 6.25 -5.53
C ASN A 174 22.91 5.62 -4.94
N ALA A 175 23.51 4.66 -5.66
CA ALA A 175 24.76 4.00 -5.25
C ALA A 175 25.97 4.95 -5.16
N ASN A 176 25.87 6.16 -5.72
CA ASN A 176 26.86 7.23 -5.58
C ASN A 176 26.68 8.05 -4.29
N VAL A 177 25.55 7.93 -3.59
CA VAL A 177 25.29 8.61 -2.32
C VAL A 177 26.00 7.87 -1.20
N GLN A 178 26.84 8.58 -0.43
CA GLN A 178 27.68 7.96 0.59
C GLN A 178 26.87 7.23 1.68
N ALA A 179 25.75 7.81 2.12
CA ALA A 179 24.85 7.15 3.07
C ALA A 179 24.29 5.85 2.50
N CYS A 180 23.88 5.80 1.23
CA CYS A 180 23.44 4.56 0.58
C CYS A 180 24.55 3.52 0.43
N GLN A 181 25.79 3.93 0.15
CA GLN A 181 26.94 3.02 0.14
C GLN A 181 27.18 2.38 1.51
N GLN A 182 27.04 3.17 2.58
CA GLN A 182 27.20 2.72 3.96
C GLN A 182 26.05 1.80 4.40
N SER A 183 24.81 2.08 3.99
CA SER A 183 23.63 1.27 4.30
C SER A 183 23.50 -0.01 3.45
N ALA A 184 24.23 -0.13 2.33
CA ALA A 184 23.99 -1.15 1.32
C ALA A 184 24.02 -2.60 1.84
N SER A 185 24.98 -2.97 2.69
CA SER A 185 25.02 -4.30 3.29
C SER A 185 23.88 -4.51 4.28
N GLY A 186 23.61 -3.52 5.14
CA GLY A 186 22.50 -3.54 6.09
C GLY A 186 21.14 -3.71 5.42
N TYR A 187 20.92 -3.05 4.29
CA TYR A 187 19.70 -3.18 3.48
C TYR A 187 19.56 -4.58 2.90
N ARG A 188 20.57 -5.08 2.18
CA ARG A 188 20.53 -6.42 1.58
C ARG A 188 20.35 -7.52 2.61
N ASP A 189 21.14 -7.48 3.68
CA ASP A 189 21.12 -8.50 4.73
C ASP A 189 19.88 -8.40 5.62
N GLY A 190 19.42 -7.18 5.91
CA GLY A 190 18.20 -6.92 6.69
C GLY A 190 16.94 -7.36 5.95
N VAL A 191 16.80 -7.00 4.67
CA VAL A 191 15.68 -7.48 3.84
C VAL A 191 15.75 -9.00 3.71
N ALA A 192 16.91 -9.58 3.38
CA ALA A 192 17.03 -11.04 3.29
C ALA A 192 16.66 -11.75 4.60
N TYR A 193 17.03 -11.17 5.75
CA TYR A 193 16.66 -11.70 7.06
C TYR A 193 15.15 -11.63 7.29
N ALA A 194 14.52 -10.47 7.05
CA ALA A 194 13.08 -10.29 7.20
C ALA A 194 12.30 -11.30 6.34
N LEU A 195 12.65 -11.42 5.05
CA LEU A 195 12.05 -12.37 4.13
C LEU A 195 12.16 -13.82 4.61
N LYS A 196 13.31 -14.19 5.18
CA LYS A 196 13.54 -15.55 5.70
C LYS A 196 12.70 -15.83 6.95
N GLN A 197 12.67 -14.91 7.91
CA GLN A 197 11.98 -15.14 9.18
C GLN A 197 10.45 -15.06 9.06
N LEU A 198 9.95 -14.19 8.17
CA LEU A 198 8.52 -13.95 7.95
C LEU A 198 7.90 -14.95 6.95
N ASN A 199 8.63 -15.98 6.53
CA ASN A 199 8.17 -17.03 5.61
C ASN A 199 7.21 -18.03 6.28
N LEU A 200 6.09 -17.55 6.83
CA LEU A 200 5.05 -18.33 7.51
C LEU A 200 3.88 -18.66 6.56
N PRO A 201 3.19 -19.81 6.70
CA PRO A 201 2.11 -20.24 5.78
C PRO A 201 0.98 -19.22 5.55
N ASN A 202 0.69 -18.38 6.54
CA ASN A 202 -0.38 -17.38 6.51
C ASN A 202 0.08 -15.97 6.09
N ILE A 203 1.35 -15.81 5.67
CA ILE A 203 1.94 -14.53 5.26
C ILE A 203 2.17 -14.51 3.74
N ALA A 204 1.89 -13.38 3.10
CA ALA A 204 2.36 -13.02 1.76
C ALA A 204 3.24 -11.76 1.84
N MET A 205 4.39 -11.78 1.17
CA MET A 205 5.37 -10.69 1.18
C MET A 205 5.59 -10.10 -0.20
N TYR A 206 5.71 -8.79 -0.27
CA TYR A 206 5.99 -8.01 -1.46
C TYR A 206 7.20 -7.10 -1.16
N ILE A 207 8.30 -7.27 -1.90
CA ILE A 207 9.51 -6.45 -1.74
C ILE A 207 9.27 -5.11 -2.41
N ASP A 208 9.58 -4.00 -1.75
CA ASP A 208 9.42 -2.70 -2.41
C ASP A 208 10.34 -2.53 -3.62
N ALA A 209 9.74 -2.05 -4.70
CA ALA A 209 10.41 -1.83 -5.98
C ALA A 209 10.31 -0.37 -6.45
N GLY A 210 9.99 0.58 -5.56
CA GLY A 210 9.77 1.97 -5.94
C GLY A 210 8.58 2.11 -6.88
N HIS A 211 8.77 2.78 -8.03
CA HIS A 211 7.69 3.07 -8.98
C HIS A 211 8.21 3.28 -10.40
N GLY A 212 7.31 3.45 -11.37
CA GLY A 212 7.64 3.64 -12.79
C GLY A 212 8.54 4.85 -13.08
N GLY A 213 8.49 5.87 -12.22
CA GLY A 213 9.37 7.04 -12.28
C GLY A 213 10.76 6.82 -11.68
N TRP A 214 11.07 5.62 -11.20
CA TRP A 214 12.29 5.29 -10.48
C TRP A 214 13.01 4.05 -11.04
N LEU A 215 12.58 2.84 -10.70
CA LEU A 215 13.13 1.63 -11.31
C LEU A 215 12.53 1.34 -12.68
N GLY A 216 11.48 2.07 -13.08
CA GLY A 216 10.84 1.93 -14.39
C GLY A 216 11.58 2.58 -15.57
N TRP A 217 12.60 3.41 -15.32
CA TRP A 217 13.45 3.93 -16.38
C TRP A 217 14.14 2.79 -17.14
N ASP A 218 14.32 2.95 -18.45
CA ASP A 218 14.78 1.89 -19.35
C ASP A 218 16.10 1.24 -18.90
N ASP A 219 17.02 2.04 -18.37
CA ASP A 219 18.33 1.58 -17.88
C ASP A 219 18.27 0.99 -16.45
N ASN A 220 17.20 1.26 -15.69
CA ASN A 220 17.06 0.85 -14.29
C ASN A 220 16.30 -0.47 -14.12
N ILE A 221 15.42 -0.84 -15.06
CA ILE A 221 14.56 -2.04 -14.93
C ILE A 221 15.38 -3.31 -14.70
N LYS A 222 16.40 -3.56 -15.53
CA LYS A 222 17.22 -4.80 -15.43
C LYS A 222 18.11 -4.82 -14.18
N PRO A 223 18.87 -3.76 -13.86
CA PRO A 223 19.59 -3.68 -12.59
C PRO A 223 18.68 -3.81 -11.37
N GLY A 224 17.52 -3.14 -11.38
CA GLY A 224 16.49 -3.22 -10.35
C GLY A 224 16.00 -4.64 -10.10
N ALA A 225 15.53 -5.31 -11.15
CA ALA A 225 15.08 -6.70 -11.03
C ALA A 225 16.20 -7.64 -10.53
N LYS A 226 17.45 -7.41 -10.95
CA LYS A 226 18.60 -8.20 -10.49
C LYS A 226 18.90 -7.98 -9.00
N GLU A 227 18.86 -6.74 -8.53
CA GLU A 227 19.10 -6.39 -7.13
C GLU A 227 18.06 -7.05 -6.22
N LEU A 228 16.77 -6.87 -6.52
CA LEU A 228 15.67 -7.47 -5.76
C LEU A 228 15.75 -9.01 -5.73
N ALA A 229 15.96 -9.63 -6.90
CA ALA A 229 16.08 -11.08 -6.99
C ALA A 229 17.32 -11.63 -6.27
N THR A 230 18.41 -10.88 -6.20
CA THR A 230 19.62 -11.28 -5.47
C THR A 230 19.34 -11.38 -3.98
N VAL A 231 18.65 -10.39 -3.40
CA VAL A 231 18.25 -10.40 -1.99
C VAL A 231 17.23 -11.51 -1.71
N TYR A 232 16.23 -11.70 -2.58
CA TYR A 232 15.28 -12.80 -2.49
C TYR A 232 15.98 -14.19 -2.45
N LYS A 233 16.98 -14.40 -3.31
CA LYS A 233 17.76 -15.64 -3.34
C LYS A 233 18.65 -15.79 -2.09
N ALA A 234 19.23 -14.70 -1.60
CA ALA A 234 19.99 -14.70 -0.35
C ALA A 234 19.14 -15.10 0.87
N ALA A 235 17.84 -14.76 0.85
CA ALA A 235 16.86 -15.22 1.85
C ALA A 235 16.52 -16.72 1.76
N GLY A 236 17.02 -17.43 0.74
CA GLY A 236 16.69 -18.83 0.48
C GLY A 236 15.43 -19.04 -0.36
N SER A 237 15.04 -18.04 -1.15
CA SER A 237 13.86 -18.08 -2.04
C SER A 237 12.56 -18.46 -1.30
N PRO A 238 12.17 -17.73 -0.24
CA PRO A 238 11.00 -18.05 0.57
C PRO A 238 9.71 -18.05 -0.27
N LYS A 239 8.93 -19.14 -0.17
CA LYS A 239 7.68 -19.35 -0.94
C LYS A 239 6.62 -18.26 -0.76
N GLN A 240 6.72 -17.53 0.35
CA GLN A 240 5.78 -16.48 0.71
C GLN A 240 6.11 -15.12 0.15
N VAL A 241 7.26 -14.95 -0.51
CA VAL A 241 7.45 -13.79 -1.38
C VAL A 241 6.63 -14.01 -2.65
N ARG A 242 5.67 -13.13 -2.90
CA ARG A 242 4.81 -13.16 -4.09
C ARG A 242 5.33 -12.28 -5.21
N GLY A 243 6.08 -11.25 -4.86
CA GLY A 243 6.80 -10.42 -5.83
C GLY A 243 7.08 -9.06 -5.23
N ILE A 244 6.54 -7.99 -5.83
CA ILE A 244 6.92 -6.62 -5.52
C ILE A 244 5.76 -5.72 -5.07
N SER A 245 6.06 -4.67 -4.32
CA SER A 245 5.15 -3.54 -4.15
C SER A 245 5.64 -2.35 -4.97
N THR A 246 4.71 -1.61 -5.57
CA THR A 246 5.04 -0.39 -6.32
C THR A 246 4.19 0.79 -5.91
N ASN A 247 4.71 1.99 -6.17
CA ASN A 247 4.07 3.27 -5.88
C ASN A 247 3.76 3.51 -4.40
N ILE A 248 4.41 2.79 -3.47
CA ILE A 248 4.21 2.98 -2.03
C ILE A 248 4.55 4.42 -1.66
N ALA A 249 3.58 5.13 -1.05
CA ALA A 249 3.68 6.58 -0.80
C ALA A 249 3.90 7.44 -2.05
N GLY A 250 3.69 6.90 -3.24
CA GLY A 250 3.78 7.61 -4.51
C GLY A 250 2.45 8.16 -5.00
N TRP A 251 2.49 8.68 -6.22
CA TRP A 251 1.39 9.40 -6.87
C TRP A 251 1.12 8.93 -8.30
N ASN A 252 1.91 7.97 -8.79
CA ASN A 252 1.85 7.55 -10.19
C ASN A 252 0.47 7.01 -10.53
N ALA A 253 -0.03 7.40 -11.71
CA ALA A 253 -1.24 6.83 -12.26
C ALA A 253 -1.06 5.33 -12.56
N TRP A 254 -2.16 4.57 -12.47
CA TRP A 254 -2.13 3.15 -12.84
C TRP A 254 -2.03 2.94 -14.36
N ASP A 255 -2.95 3.53 -15.14
CA ASP A 255 -3.09 3.27 -16.58
C ASP A 255 -3.42 4.55 -17.36
N LEU A 256 -2.77 5.66 -17.00
CA LEU A 256 -2.84 6.89 -17.80
C LEU A 256 -1.97 6.74 -19.05
N SER A 257 -2.52 6.99 -20.24
CA SER A 257 -1.78 7.01 -21.49
C SER A 257 -2.25 8.14 -22.42
N PRO A 258 -1.34 8.99 -22.95
CA PRO A 258 0.07 9.07 -22.60
C PRO A 258 0.25 9.44 -21.11
N GLY A 259 1.29 8.88 -20.46
CA GLY A 259 1.52 9.12 -19.03
C GLY A 259 1.91 10.56 -18.72
N GLU A 260 1.88 10.93 -17.43
CA GLU A 260 2.05 12.31 -16.96
C GLU A 260 3.33 12.98 -17.46
N PHE A 261 4.41 12.20 -17.59
CA PHE A 261 5.72 12.68 -18.01
C PHE A 261 6.07 12.35 -19.46
N ALA A 262 5.12 11.81 -20.25
CA ALA A 262 5.39 11.33 -21.61
C ALA A 262 5.86 12.45 -22.55
N ASN A 263 5.45 13.70 -22.29
CA ASN A 263 5.83 14.87 -23.08
C ASN A 263 7.05 15.62 -22.51
N SER A 264 7.65 15.14 -21.41
CA SER A 264 8.88 15.73 -20.89
C SER A 264 10.08 15.38 -21.79
N ALA A 265 11.15 16.18 -21.75
CA ALA A 265 12.36 15.93 -22.55
C ALA A 265 12.95 14.53 -22.33
N ASP A 266 12.84 14.03 -21.10
CA ASP A 266 13.36 12.73 -20.69
C ASP A 266 12.33 11.60 -20.81
N GLY A 267 11.05 11.90 -21.09
CA GLY A 267 9.98 10.90 -21.19
C GLY A 267 10.27 9.80 -22.21
N LYS A 268 11.06 10.10 -23.26
CA LYS A 268 11.52 9.13 -24.26
C LYS A 268 12.45 8.03 -23.73
N TYR A 269 13.06 8.22 -22.54
CA TYR A 269 13.95 7.25 -21.88
C TYR A 269 13.26 6.48 -20.76
N ASN A 270 11.96 6.69 -20.55
CA ASN A 270 11.16 5.95 -19.59
C ASN A 270 9.95 5.34 -20.29
N LYS A 271 9.96 4.03 -20.56
CA LYS A 271 8.77 3.35 -21.08
C LYS A 271 7.71 3.08 -20.01
N ALA A 272 8.08 3.09 -18.74
CA ALA A 272 7.21 2.89 -17.59
C ALA A 272 6.45 4.17 -17.20
N GLN A 273 5.72 4.75 -18.15
CA GLN A 273 5.00 6.02 -18.01
C GLN A 273 3.78 5.96 -17.06
N ASN A 274 3.42 4.77 -16.59
CA ASN A 274 2.44 4.51 -15.55
C ASN A 274 2.78 3.17 -14.86
N GLU A 275 2.12 2.86 -13.75
CA GLU A 275 2.46 1.66 -12.96
C GLU A 275 2.13 0.34 -13.68
N LYS A 276 1.11 0.34 -14.56
CA LYS A 276 0.79 -0.85 -15.37
C LYS A 276 1.92 -1.20 -16.34
N LEU A 277 2.43 -0.21 -17.06
CA LEU A 277 3.57 -0.37 -17.96
C LEU A 277 4.82 -0.74 -17.17
N TYR A 278 5.05 -0.12 -16.02
CA TYR A 278 6.16 -0.46 -15.15
C TYR A 278 6.16 -1.94 -14.76
N ILE A 279 5.05 -2.43 -14.22
CA ILE A 279 4.91 -3.83 -13.79
C ILE A 279 5.07 -4.77 -14.98
N GLY A 280 4.45 -4.45 -16.13
CA GLY A 280 4.62 -5.23 -17.36
C GLY A 280 6.06 -5.33 -17.85
N LEU A 281 6.93 -4.37 -17.50
CA LEU A 281 8.34 -4.35 -17.88
C LEU A 281 9.25 -5.04 -16.84
N ILE A 282 9.03 -4.82 -15.54
CA ILE A 282 9.91 -5.37 -14.49
C ILE A 282 9.60 -6.82 -14.14
N SER A 283 8.32 -7.24 -14.16
CA SER A 283 7.92 -8.59 -13.78
C SER A 283 8.58 -9.70 -14.60
N PRO A 284 8.70 -9.59 -15.94
CA PRO A 284 9.44 -10.58 -16.73
C PRO A 284 10.93 -10.68 -16.36
N GLU A 285 11.57 -9.56 -16.01
CA GLU A 285 12.98 -9.56 -15.60
C GLU A 285 13.15 -10.15 -14.18
N LEU A 286 12.18 -9.96 -13.27
CA LEU A 286 12.17 -10.64 -11.96
C LEU A 286 12.09 -12.16 -12.12
N VAL A 287 11.15 -12.64 -12.93
CA VAL A 287 10.96 -14.08 -13.21
C VAL A 287 12.21 -14.67 -13.83
N LYS A 288 12.80 -13.99 -14.81
CA LYS A 288 14.07 -14.40 -15.42
C LYS A 288 15.22 -14.49 -14.42
N ASN A 289 15.24 -13.67 -13.38
CA ASN A 289 16.23 -13.72 -12.31
C ASN A 289 15.89 -14.71 -11.18
N GLY A 290 14.77 -15.44 -11.31
CA GLY A 290 14.32 -16.48 -10.38
C GLY A 290 13.44 -16.00 -9.24
N MET A 291 12.94 -14.76 -9.29
CA MET A 291 12.01 -14.19 -8.30
C MET A 291 10.58 -14.15 -8.84
N PRO A 292 9.55 -14.41 -8.03
CA PRO A 292 8.15 -14.20 -8.42
C PRO A 292 7.88 -12.77 -8.93
N GLY A 293 7.01 -12.65 -9.93
CA GLY A 293 6.76 -11.40 -10.66
C GLY A 293 5.41 -10.76 -10.39
N GLN A 294 4.65 -11.21 -9.39
CA GLN A 294 3.37 -10.57 -9.05
C GLN A 294 3.63 -9.23 -8.35
N ALA A 295 2.64 -8.34 -8.39
CA ALA A 295 2.75 -7.02 -7.80
C ALA A 295 1.53 -6.64 -6.95
N ILE A 296 1.74 -5.75 -5.99
CA ILE A 296 0.70 -4.89 -5.43
C ILE A 296 1.03 -3.44 -5.74
N VAL A 297 0.02 -2.60 -5.95
CA VAL A 297 0.22 -1.18 -6.29
C VAL A 297 -0.53 -0.29 -5.33
N ASP A 298 0.18 0.62 -4.69
CA ASP A 298 -0.44 1.64 -3.85
C ASP A 298 -1.15 2.68 -4.71
N THR A 299 -2.41 2.92 -4.37
CA THR A 299 -3.33 3.85 -5.03
C THR A 299 -4.05 4.73 -4.03
N GLY A 300 -3.56 4.79 -2.79
CA GLY A 300 -4.17 5.58 -1.71
C GLY A 300 -4.25 7.07 -2.00
N ARG A 301 -3.39 7.58 -2.90
CA ARG A 301 -3.27 9.02 -3.14
C ARG A 301 -3.20 9.43 -4.63
N ASN A 302 -3.38 8.50 -5.58
CA ASN A 302 -3.24 8.78 -7.02
C ASN A 302 -4.57 9.09 -7.76
N GLY A 303 -5.65 9.40 -7.04
CA GLY A 303 -7.00 9.55 -7.62
C GLY A 303 -7.16 10.71 -8.62
N VAL A 304 -6.27 11.72 -8.62
CA VAL A 304 -6.41 12.90 -9.49
C VAL A 304 -5.95 12.63 -10.94
N THR A 305 -5.37 11.46 -11.23
CA THR A 305 -4.83 11.10 -12.57
C THR A 305 -5.14 9.65 -12.95
N GLY A 306 -5.51 9.39 -14.21
CA GLY A 306 -5.51 8.05 -14.85
C GLY A 306 -6.15 6.91 -14.06
N LEU A 307 -7.47 6.82 -14.12
CA LEU A 307 -8.28 5.87 -13.35
C LEU A 307 -8.28 4.45 -13.93
N ARG A 308 -8.62 3.48 -13.09
CA ARG A 308 -9.15 2.16 -13.47
C ARG A 308 -10.65 2.16 -13.54
N ALA A 309 -11.20 1.28 -14.37
CA ALA A 309 -12.61 0.91 -14.36
C ALA A 309 -12.91 -0.26 -13.39
N GLU A 310 -12.03 -1.26 -13.25
CA GLU A 310 -12.27 -2.48 -12.45
C GLU A 310 -10.97 -3.12 -11.94
N TRP A 311 -11.09 -4.14 -11.07
CA TRP A 311 -9.99 -4.96 -10.56
C TRP A 311 -9.48 -5.93 -11.64
N GLY A 312 -8.16 -6.02 -11.83
CA GLY A 312 -7.55 -7.15 -12.54
C GLY A 312 -6.54 -6.77 -13.61
N ASP A 313 -5.26 -7.01 -13.30
CA ASP A 313 -4.19 -7.28 -14.26
C ASP A 313 -3.56 -8.61 -13.83
N CYS A 314 -3.17 -9.48 -14.77
CA CYS A 314 -2.67 -10.82 -14.41
C CYS A 314 -1.36 -10.78 -13.60
N LEU A 315 -0.65 -9.66 -13.63
CA LEU A 315 0.55 -9.41 -12.84
C LEU A 315 0.26 -8.70 -11.51
N VAL A 316 -0.96 -8.23 -11.26
CA VAL A 316 -1.31 -7.50 -10.04
C VAL A 316 -2.23 -8.32 -9.15
N ASP A 317 -1.72 -8.71 -7.99
CA ASP A 317 -2.49 -9.39 -6.96
C ASP A 317 -3.55 -8.47 -6.33
N SER A 318 -3.21 -7.20 -6.10
CA SER A 318 -4.15 -6.23 -5.52
C SER A 318 -3.73 -4.78 -5.72
N PHE A 319 -4.73 -3.90 -5.70
CA PHE A 319 -4.52 -2.47 -5.50
C PHE A 319 -4.77 -2.14 -4.04
N VAL A 320 -3.80 -1.45 -3.44
CA VAL A 320 -3.75 -1.27 -2.00
C VAL A 320 -3.70 0.22 -1.65
N TRP A 321 -3.97 0.53 -0.39
CA TRP A 321 -3.59 1.80 0.22
C TRP A 321 -2.39 1.50 1.11
N GLY A 322 -1.20 1.64 0.52
CA GLY A 322 0.08 1.38 1.18
C GLY A 322 0.39 2.47 2.19
N LYS A 323 0.42 3.73 1.75
CA LYS A 323 0.51 4.91 2.62
C LYS A 323 -0.88 5.36 3.07
N PRO A 324 -1.16 5.47 4.39
CA PRO A 324 -2.39 6.08 4.89
C PRO A 324 -2.43 7.57 4.56
N GLY A 325 -3.39 7.98 3.72
CA GLY A 325 -3.54 9.37 3.29
C GLY A 325 -3.95 10.29 4.45
N GLY A 326 -3.19 11.35 4.69
CA GLY A 326 -3.43 12.25 5.84
C GLY A 326 -2.29 12.22 6.84
N GLU A 327 -1.57 11.11 6.96
CA GLU A 327 -0.26 11.11 7.61
C GLU A 327 0.76 11.85 6.73
N SER A 328 1.51 12.79 7.31
CA SER A 328 2.49 13.62 6.61
C SER A 328 3.67 12.79 6.09
N ASP A 329 4.22 13.21 4.95
CA ASP A 329 5.45 12.67 4.38
C ASP A 329 6.70 13.37 4.93
N GLY A 330 6.56 14.53 5.58
CA GLY A 330 7.68 15.29 6.14
C GLY A 330 7.34 16.75 6.42
N THR A 331 8.10 17.35 7.33
CA THR A 331 7.89 18.74 7.76
C THR A 331 8.27 19.74 6.68
N SER A 332 7.46 20.79 6.53
CA SER A 332 7.80 21.93 5.66
C SER A 332 8.57 23.04 6.39
N ASP A 333 8.80 22.89 7.70
CA ASP A 333 9.60 23.82 8.49
C ASP A 333 11.09 23.60 8.19
N SER A 334 11.70 24.56 7.48
CA SER A 334 13.11 24.48 7.09
C SER A 334 14.10 24.59 8.25
N SER A 335 13.63 24.95 9.45
CA SER A 335 14.44 24.97 10.68
C SER A 335 14.40 23.65 11.45
N ALA A 336 13.48 22.74 11.11
CA ALA A 336 13.35 21.46 11.77
C ALA A 336 14.58 20.56 11.49
N THR A 337 15.01 19.81 12.49
CA THR A 337 16.15 18.87 12.38
C THR A 337 15.96 17.85 11.26
N ARG A 338 14.71 17.46 10.99
CA ARG A 338 14.35 16.47 9.98
C ARG A 338 13.73 17.05 8.71
N TYR A 339 14.03 18.32 8.43
CA TYR A 339 13.59 18.94 7.19
C TYR A 339 14.23 18.27 5.97
N ASP A 340 13.39 17.80 5.04
CA ASP A 340 13.81 17.46 3.69
C ASP A 340 13.39 18.57 2.71
N SER A 341 14.31 19.00 1.85
CA SER A 341 14.04 20.01 0.83
C SER A 341 12.93 19.64 -0.15
N PHE A 342 12.65 18.34 -0.35
CA PHE A 342 11.50 17.91 -1.17
C PHE A 342 10.17 18.37 -0.55
N CYS A 343 10.06 18.42 0.78
CA CYS A 343 8.89 18.94 1.51
C CYS A 343 8.74 20.48 1.41
N GLY A 344 9.79 21.18 0.97
CA GLY A 344 9.78 22.62 0.73
C GLY A 344 9.48 23.06 -0.70
N LYS A 345 9.37 22.12 -1.65
CA LYS A 345 9.12 22.46 -3.07
C LYS A 345 7.78 23.15 -3.25
N SER A 346 7.61 23.91 -4.33
CA SER A 346 6.40 24.73 -4.58
C SER A 346 5.12 23.91 -4.64
N ASP A 347 5.21 22.69 -5.16
CA ASP A 347 4.14 21.70 -5.31
C ASP A 347 3.91 20.82 -4.06
N ALA A 348 4.79 20.87 -3.06
CA ALA A 348 4.55 20.22 -1.77
C ALA A 348 3.44 20.94 -0.99
N TYR A 349 2.61 20.20 -0.28
CA TYR A 349 1.60 20.80 0.60
C TYR A 349 2.26 21.48 1.79
N LYS A 350 1.87 22.72 2.09
CA LYS A 350 2.46 23.55 3.15
C LYS A 350 1.38 24.37 3.88
N PRO A 351 1.47 24.53 5.22
CA PRO A 351 2.44 23.89 6.10
C PRO A 351 2.16 22.39 6.26
N SER A 352 3.21 21.59 6.50
CA SER A 352 3.12 20.16 6.82
C SER A 352 3.89 19.83 8.09
N PRO A 353 3.36 18.94 8.96
CA PRO A 353 4.03 18.53 10.20
C PRO A 353 5.09 17.46 9.92
N GLU A 354 5.75 17.00 10.98
CA GLU A 354 6.73 15.91 10.92
C GLU A 354 6.17 14.65 10.24
N ALA A 355 7.05 13.90 9.56
CA ALA A 355 6.64 12.68 8.87
C ALA A 355 5.95 11.69 9.83
N GLY A 356 4.88 11.08 9.37
CA GLY A 356 4.02 10.18 10.16
C GLY A 356 3.01 10.88 11.08
N GLN A 357 3.10 12.20 11.28
CA GLN A 357 2.09 12.94 12.04
C GLN A 357 0.86 13.28 11.18
N TRP A 358 -0.30 13.38 11.81
CA TRP A 358 -1.54 13.75 11.15
C TRP A 358 -1.51 15.17 10.56
N ASN A 359 -1.84 15.29 9.28
CA ASN A 359 -2.02 16.54 8.55
C ASN A 359 -3.49 16.70 8.13
N GLN A 360 -4.28 17.35 9.00
CA GLN A 360 -5.72 17.53 8.82
C GLN A 360 -6.08 18.17 7.47
N ALA A 361 -5.39 19.26 7.11
CA ALA A 361 -5.74 20.03 5.93
C ALA A 361 -5.38 19.28 4.63
N TYR A 362 -4.33 18.45 4.68
CA TYR A 362 -4.01 17.51 3.61
C TYR A 362 -5.05 16.40 3.49
N PHE A 363 -5.48 15.81 4.61
CA PHE A 363 -6.52 14.79 4.61
C PHE A 363 -7.83 15.32 4.01
N GLU A 364 -8.27 16.52 4.40
CA GLU A 364 -9.45 17.16 3.81
C GLU A 364 -9.29 17.38 2.29
N MET A 365 -8.10 17.77 1.84
CA MET A 365 -7.79 17.90 0.41
C MET A 365 -7.91 16.56 -0.32
N LEU A 366 -7.41 15.47 0.27
CA LEU A 366 -7.54 14.13 -0.31
C LEU A 366 -9.01 13.70 -0.40
N VAL A 367 -9.80 13.88 0.65
CA VAL A 367 -11.23 13.53 0.64
C VAL A 367 -11.99 14.33 -0.42
N LYS A 368 -11.73 15.64 -0.55
CA LYS A 368 -12.34 16.50 -1.58
C LYS A 368 -12.02 16.05 -3.00
N ASN A 369 -10.80 15.54 -3.20
CA ASN A 369 -10.28 15.15 -4.51
C ASN A 369 -10.37 13.64 -4.77
N ALA A 370 -11.01 12.88 -3.88
CA ALA A 370 -11.11 11.43 -4.00
C ALA A 370 -11.79 11.03 -5.31
N LYS A 371 -11.18 10.08 -6.03
CA LYS A 371 -11.76 9.47 -7.22
C LYS A 371 -11.60 7.94 -7.16
N PRO A 372 -12.70 7.18 -7.19
CA PRO A 372 -14.09 7.65 -7.08
C PRO A 372 -14.35 8.43 -5.77
N ALA A 373 -15.35 9.31 -5.79
CA ALA A 373 -15.73 10.07 -4.60
C ALA A 373 -16.36 9.17 -3.52
N PHE A 374 -16.23 9.55 -2.25
CA PHE A 374 -16.68 8.77 -1.09
C PHE A 374 -18.17 8.80 -0.81
#